data_AF-A0A956AIG4-F1
#
_entry.id   AF-A0A956AIG4-F1
#
_cell.length_a   1.000
_cell.length_b   1.000
_cell.length_c   1.000
_cell.angle_alpha   90.00
_cell.angle_beta   90.00
_cell.angle_gamma   90.00
#
_symmetry.space_group_name_H-M   'P 1'
#
loop_
_entity.id
_entity.type
_entity.pdbx_description
1 polymer ?
#
loop_
_entity_poly.entity_id
_entity_poly.type
_entity_poly.pdbx_seq_one_letter_code
_entity_poly.pdbx_strand_id
1 'polypeptide(L)'
;MEAGPGWLVQRWSRDDGIPANNVADVVQTPDGMVWLATYGGLVRFDGLTFEVVDTSAARLPANVFTAVTVAPDGWLWAATENHGLLSLRGGIIRGHPESASAFIESPEGLWVGSFHGLYAAVDGDLRSLSPPTPGPVFGAARDARGQLWLGLGGLGLARVVGDRVVRESPPMPLGNVRTLTRDGPRLWLTAARGLFTIDEAGLRRHPASGSAGFHSLEVVGQARFAGTDEGVVRVTPDRMVPVESPADRGAVEAAVRRPAAALADGTPVIRGQRILYLDQTPILRADSRLRALRVGLRGEVWVTTATGDLLRVSRRRIEAPPGAEGNVYGLLEDRQRDLWAATLDRGVLRFRQGRPVPASAPDGHAWTLAEAPDGAIWIGAYGLCRLVADGCDPVPEVADEQIRALHFDRRGQLWIGAAAGLYLRADGVTRRAFPPDQGPRQPVRVFYESPDG
;
A
#
# COMPACT_ATOMS: atom_id res chain seq x y z
N MET A 1 11.36 24.52 -11.19
CA MET A 1 11.40 23.56 -10.06
C MET A 1 10.19 22.68 -10.21
N GLU A 2 10.44 21.49 -10.76
CA GLU A 2 9.46 20.45 -11.04
C GLU A 2 8.84 19.97 -9.72
N ALA A 3 7.53 19.75 -9.74
CA ALA A 3 6.76 19.30 -8.61
C ALA A 3 6.52 17.79 -8.77
N GLY A 4 7.03 16.99 -7.84
CA GLY A 4 6.83 15.55 -7.78
C GLY A 4 5.37 15.10 -7.65
N PRO A 5 5.12 13.79 -7.84
CA PRO A 5 3.79 13.19 -7.92
C PRO A 5 3.05 13.20 -6.56
N GLY A 6 1.75 13.53 -6.58
CA GLY A 6 0.87 13.46 -5.40
C GLY A 6 0.28 12.06 -5.21
N TRP A 7 0.21 11.58 -3.97
CA TRP A 7 -0.21 10.22 -3.60
C TRP A 7 -1.70 10.13 -3.23
N LEU A 8 -2.41 9.11 -3.74
CA LEU A 8 -3.78 8.74 -3.37
C LEU A 8 -3.75 7.74 -2.20
N VAL A 9 -4.56 7.92 -1.15
CA VAL A 9 -4.62 6.99 0.00
C VAL A 9 -6.01 6.39 0.13
N GLN A 10 -6.12 5.08 -0.10
CA GLN A 10 -7.31 4.27 0.16
C GLN A 10 -7.13 3.56 1.51
N ARG A 11 -8.22 3.43 2.29
CA ARG A 11 -8.16 2.82 3.62
C ARG A 11 -9.17 1.69 3.76
N TRP A 12 -8.70 0.60 4.36
CA TRP A 12 -9.47 -0.57 4.71
C TRP A 12 -9.48 -0.76 6.24
N SER A 13 -10.53 -1.40 6.75
CA SER A 13 -10.80 -1.65 8.17
C SER A 13 -11.46 -3.01 8.39
N ARG A 14 -11.75 -3.36 9.66
CA ARG A 14 -12.54 -4.56 9.98
C ARG A 14 -13.87 -4.64 9.23
N ASP A 15 -14.52 -3.50 9.01
CA ASP A 15 -15.79 -3.43 8.27
C ASP A 15 -15.63 -3.80 6.78
N ASP A 16 -14.40 -3.75 6.26
CA ASP A 16 -14.05 -4.07 4.87
C ASP A 16 -13.54 -5.51 4.71
N GLY A 17 -13.50 -6.31 5.78
CA GLY A 17 -13.13 -7.73 5.75
C GLY A 17 -11.78 -8.09 6.38
N ILE A 18 -11.02 -7.12 6.90
CA ILE A 18 -9.77 -7.42 7.64
C ILE A 18 -10.12 -8.06 9.00
N PRO A 19 -9.57 -9.24 9.36
CA PRO A 19 -9.90 -9.91 10.63
C PRO A 19 -9.41 -9.17 11.88
N ALA A 20 -8.34 -8.37 11.77
CA ALA A 20 -7.80 -7.60 12.88
C ALA A 20 -7.22 -6.24 12.43
N ASN A 21 -7.50 -5.18 13.19
CA ASN A 21 -6.98 -3.84 12.91
C ASN A 21 -5.47 -3.69 13.19
N ASN A 22 -4.83 -4.74 13.72
CA ASN A 22 -3.41 -4.76 14.04
C ASN A 22 -2.67 -5.49 12.92
N VAL A 23 -2.25 -4.73 11.92
CA VAL A 23 -1.36 -5.20 10.84
C VAL A 23 0.08 -4.96 11.31
N ALA A 24 0.84 -6.04 11.49
CA ALA A 24 2.22 -6.01 11.94
C ALA A 24 3.20 -5.80 10.77
N ASP A 25 2.90 -6.36 9.60
CA ASP A 25 3.75 -6.27 8.41
C ASP A 25 2.96 -6.47 7.12
N VAL A 26 3.50 -5.98 6.00
CA VAL A 26 2.86 -6.05 4.67
C VAL A 26 3.87 -6.33 3.57
N VAL A 27 3.52 -7.24 2.66
CA VAL A 27 4.32 -7.53 1.47
C VAL A 27 3.42 -7.77 0.26
N GLN A 28 3.78 -7.22 -0.89
CA GLN A 28 3.19 -7.56 -2.19
C GLN A 28 4.03 -8.60 -2.93
N THR A 29 3.43 -9.71 -3.34
CA THR A 29 4.08 -10.72 -4.18
C THR A 29 4.22 -10.23 -5.64
N PRO A 30 5.10 -10.84 -6.46
CA PRO A 30 5.31 -10.42 -7.85
C PRO A 30 4.07 -10.49 -8.74
N ASP A 31 3.08 -11.29 -8.38
CA ASP A 31 1.77 -11.40 -9.05
C ASP A 31 0.80 -10.27 -8.66
N GLY A 32 1.21 -9.34 -7.80
CA GLY A 32 0.44 -8.17 -7.38
C GLY A 32 -0.40 -8.38 -6.13
N MET A 33 -0.50 -9.60 -5.60
CA MET A 33 -1.25 -9.91 -4.38
C MET A 33 -0.58 -9.29 -3.15
N VAL A 34 -1.36 -8.68 -2.26
CA VAL A 34 -0.87 -8.10 -1.01
C VAL A 34 -1.10 -9.08 0.13
N TRP A 35 -0.12 -9.24 0.99
CA TRP A 35 -0.13 -10.12 2.14
C TRP A 35 0.11 -9.32 3.41
N LEU A 36 -0.67 -9.62 4.44
CA LEU A 36 -0.68 -8.91 5.71
C LEU A 36 -0.41 -9.90 6.84
N ALA A 37 0.62 -9.66 7.62
CA ALA A 37 0.79 -10.28 8.93
C ALA A 37 -0.09 -9.53 9.92
N THR A 38 -1.05 -10.20 10.54
CA THR A 38 -1.95 -9.58 11.53
C THR A 38 -2.04 -10.39 12.80
N TYR A 39 -2.54 -9.75 13.87
CA TYR A 39 -2.79 -10.44 15.15
C TYR A 39 -4.05 -11.32 15.12
N GLY A 40 -4.77 -11.34 14.00
CA GLY A 40 -5.93 -12.20 13.76
C GLY A 40 -5.71 -13.20 12.63
N GLY A 41 -4.47 -13.39 12.18
CA GLY A 41 -4.09 -14.35 11.14
C GLY A 41 -3.26 -13.73 10.00
N LEU A 42 -2.80 -14.60 9.11
CA LEU A 42 -2.18 -14.21 7.85
C LEU A 42 -3.29 -13.94 6.83
N VAL A 43 -3.27 -12.77 6.19
CA VAL A 43 -4.36 -12.32 5.30
C VAL A 43 -3.81 -12.03 3.92
N ARG A 44 -4.48 -12.51 2.87
CA ARG A 44 -4.24 -12.07 1.48
C ARG A 44 -5.27 -11.05 1.04
N PHE A 45 -4.85 -10.12 0.20
CA PHE A 45 -5.64 -9.02 -0.33
C PHE A 45 -5.34 -8.80 -1.81
N ASP A 46 -6.35 -8.96 -2.64
CA ASP A 46 -6.25 -8.86 -4.11
C ASP A 46 -6.50 -7.44 -4.66
N GLY A 47 -6.68 -6.46 -3.77
CA GLY A 47 -7.11 -5.10 -4.13
C GLY A 47 -8.60 -4.84 -3.91
N LEU A 48 -9.41 -5.89 -3.74
CA LEU A 48 -10.86 -5.83 -3.57
C LEU A 48 -11.34 -6.58 -2.32
N THR A 49 -10.76 -7.74 -2.02
CA THR A 49 -11.23 -8.68 -0.99
C THR A 49 -10.10 -9.11 -0.06
N PHE A 50 -10.40 -9.18 1.24
CA PHE A 50 -9.52 -9.76 2.24
C PHE A 50 -9.92 -11.19 2.55
N GLU A 51 -8.95 -12.09 2.53
CA GLU A 51 -9.15 -13.49 2.87
C GLU A 51 -8.12 -13.93 3.91
N VAL A 52 -8.61 -14.47 5.03
CA VAL A 52 -7.76 -15.06 6.06
C VAL A 52 -7.31 -16.43 5.58
N VAL A 53 -6.00 -16.66 5.55
CA VAL A 53 -5.43 -17.92 5.14
C VAL A 53 -5.62 -18.96 6.25
N ASP A 54 -6.23 -20.09 5.89
CA ASP A 54 -6.35 -21.24 6.78
C ASP A 54 -4.97 -21.92 6.94
N THR A 55 -4.41 -21.80 8.13
CA THR A 55 -3.09 -22.35 8.49
C THR A 55 -3.20 -23.69 9.21
N SER A 56 -4.40 -24.24 9.41
CA SER A 56 -4.62 -25.51 10.10
C SER A 56 -3.87 -26.67 9.45
N ALA A 57 -3.72 -26.64 8.11
CA ALA A 57 -2.96 -27.61 7.34
C ALA A 57 -1.46 -27.67 7.72
N ALA A 58 -0.90 -26.57 8.24
CA ALA A 58 0.50 -26.49 8.70
C ALA A 58 0.70 -26.98 10.14
N ARG A 59 -0.38 -27.34 10.85
CA ARG A 59 -0.37 -27.71 12.27
C ARG A 59 0.25 -26.64 13.19
N LEU A 60 0.17 -25.38 12.79
CA LEU A 60 0.64 -24.27 13.61
C LEU A 60 -0.49 -23.77 14.50
N PRO A 61 -0.29 -23.67 15.82
CA PRO A 61 -1.32 -23.26 16.77
C PRO A 61 -1.52 -21.72 16.81
N ALA A 62 -1.04 -20.98 15.80
CA ALA A 62 -0.80 -19.54 15.91
C ALA A 62 -1.79 -18.68 15.12
N ASN A 63 -2.30 -17.65 15.79
CA ASN A 63 -3.20 -16.65 15.20
C ASN A 63 -2.53 -15.27 15.07
N VAL A 64 -1.28 -15.13 15.54
CA VAL A 64 -0.56 -13.86 15.61
C VAL A 64 0.68 -13.94 14.73
N PHE A 65 0.62 -13.21 13.62
CA PHE A 65 1.71 -13.05 12.67
C PHE A 65 2.38 -11.69 12.87
N THR A 66 3.70 -11.70 12.93
CA THR A 66 4.51 -10.52 13.28
C THR A 66 5.36 -10.01 12.11
N ALA A 67 5.64 -10.84 11.11
CA ALA A 67 6.38 -10.44 9.91
C ALA A 67 5.96 -11.28 8.70
N VAL A 68 6.07 -10.71 7.50
CA VAL A 68 5.83 -11.40 6.23
C VAL A 68 6.76 -10.89 5.12
N THR A 69 7.33 -11.80 4.33
CA THR A 69 8.24 -11.45 3.24
C THR A 69 8.11 -12.43 2.08
N VAL A 70 8.65 -12.07 0.92
CA VAL A 70 8.68 -12.94 -0.27
C VAL A 70 10.14 -13.20 -0.61
N ALA A 71 10.53 -14.47 -0.57
CA ALA A 71 11.85 -14.90 -0.97
C ALA A 71 12.03 -14.79 -2.50
N PRO A 72 13.27 -14.61 -3.00
CA PRO A 72 13.53 -14.51 -4.45
C PRO A 72 13.09 -15.74 -5.26
N ASP A 73 12.97 -16.90 -4.62
CA ASP A 73 12.48 -18.14 -5.22
C ASP A 73 10.95 -18.19 -5.37
N GLY A 74 10.24 -17.14 -4.90
CA GLY A 74 8.79 -16.97 -5.00
C GLY A 74 8.00 -17.56 -3.83
N TRP A 75 8.66 -18.07 -2.79
CA TRP A 75 7.99 -18.49 -1.56
C TRP A 75 7.69 -17.30 -0.66
N LEU A 76 6.47 -17.24 -0.13
CA LEU A 76 6.11 -16.29 0.91
C LEU A 76 6.46 -16.88 2.28
N TRP A 77 7.20 -16.14 3.09
CA TRP A 77 7.60 -16.52 4.45
C TRP A 77 6.90 -15.63 5.47
N ALA A 78 6.32 -16.21 6.50
CA ALA A 78 5.61 -15.48 7.54
C ALA A 78 6.04 -15.95 8.94
N ALA A 79 6.39 -15.01 9.82
CA ALA A 79 6.80 -15.29 11.19
C ALA A 79 5.62 -15.15 12.16
N THR A 80 5.59 -16.02 13.16
CA THR A 80 4.64 -15.93 14.28
C THR A 80 5.35 -15.45 15.54
N GLU A 81 4.60 -14.88 16.49
CA GLU A 81 5.18 -14.34 17.72
C GLU A 81 5.90 -15.41 18.57
N ASN A 82 5.37 -16.64 18.64
CA ASN A 82 5.84 -17.67 19.58
C ASN A 82 5.85 -19.12 19.04
N HIS A 83 5.51 -19.35 17.77
CA HIS A 83 5.19 -20.70 17.27
C HIS A 83 5.90 -21.09 15.98
N GLY A 84 6.94 -20.34 15.59
CA GLY A 84 7.75 -20.65 14.43
C GLY A 84 7.38 -19.90 13.16
N LEU A 85 7.67 -20.50 12.01
CA LEU A 85 7.60 -19.89 10.68
C LEU A 85 6.67 -20.65 9.75
N LEU A 86 6.13 -19.92 8.78
CA LEU A 86 5.33 -20.43 7.69
C LEU A 86 6.00 -20.12 6.36
N SER A 87 5.93 -21.07 5.43
CA SER A 87 6.25 -20.85 4.03
C SER A 87 5.07 -21.26 3.16
N LEU A 88 4.73 -20.42 2.17
CA LEU A 88 3.55 -20.59 1.32
C LEU A 88 3.89 -20.37 -0.16
N ARG A 89 3.41 -21.27 -1.02
CA ARG A 89 3.46 -21.10 -2.49
C ARG A 89 2.42 -21.96 -3.19
N GLY A 90 1.60 -21.36 -4.05
CA GLY A 90 0.66 -22.10 -4.90
C GLY A 90 -0.30 -23.03 -4.13
N GLY A 91 -0.75 -22.63 -2.94
CA GLY A 91 -1.61 -23.45 -2.07
C GLY A 91 -0.87 -24.46 -1.19
N ILE A 92 0.43 -24.65 -1.38
CA ILE A 92 1.27 -25.46 -0.48
C ILE A 92 1.62 -24.60 0.73
N ILE A 93 1.41 -25.14 1.93
CA ILE A 93 1.72 -24.50 3.20
C ILE A 93 2.64 -25.42 3.99
N ARG A 94 3.79 -24.92 4.47
CA ARG A 94 4.70 -25.64 5.37
C ARG A 94 4.95 -24.83 6.64
N GLY A 95 4.85 -25.51 7.78
CA GLY A 95 5.23 -24.98 9.08
C GLY A 95 6.62 -25.42 9.49
N HIS A 96 7.36 -24.50 10.11
CA HIS A 96 8.73 -24.69 10.59
C HIS A 96 8.80 -24.31 12.08
N PRO A 97 9.40 -25.14 12.96
CA PRO A 97 9.46 -24.87 14.39
C PRO A 97 10.38 -23.70 14.78
N GLU A 98 11.25 -23.24 13.88
CA GLU A 98 12.19 -22.15 14.11
C GLU A 98 11.46 -20.80 14.24
N SER A 99 11.67 -20.08 15.33
CA SER A 99 11.18 -18.71 15.49
C SER A 99 12.11 -17.73 14.78
N ALA A 100 11.60 -16.99 13.79
CA ALA A 100 12.37 -15.91 13.18
C ALA A 100 12.43 -14.69 14.10
N SER A 101 13.63 -14.15 14.26
CA SER A 101 13.86 -12.81 14.79
C SER A 101 14.12 -11.78 13.69
N ALA A 102 14.51 -12.23 12.49
CA ALA A 102 14.65 -11.37 11.32
C ALA A 102 14.62 -12.15 10.01
N PHE A 103 13.98 -11.58 8.99
CA PHE A 103 14.19 -11.95 7.59
C PHE A 103 15.37 -11.15 7.04
N ILE A 104 16.26 -11.69 6.23
CA ILE A 104 17.45 -10.98 5.75
C ILE A 104 17.60 -11.28 4.27
N GLU A 105 17.31 -10.30 3.42
CA GLU A 105 17.48 -10.44 1.98
C GLU A 105 18.97 -10.37 1.61
N SER A 106 19.40 -11.28 0.76
CA SER A 106 20.76 -11.34 0.22
C SER A 106 20.72 -11.64 -1.29
N PRO A 107 21.79 -11.33 -2.03
CA PRO A 107 21.91 -11.75 -3.44
C PRO A 107 21.78 -13.26 -3.64
N GLU A 108 22.09 -14.07 -2.62
CA GLU A 108 22.02 -15.53 -2.65
C GLU A 108 20.64 -16.10 -2.29
N GLY A 109 19.70 -15.24 -1.88
CA GLY A 109 18.38 -15.67 -1.43
C GLY A 109 17.97 -15.02 -0.11
N LEU A 110 16.95 -15.59 0.53
CA LEU A 110 16.48 -15.14 1.82
C LEU A 110 17.20 -15.89 2.95
N TRP A 111 17.71 -15.16 3.93
CA TRP A 111 18.15 -15.74 5.20
C TRP A 111 17.14 -15.44 6.30
N VAL A 112 17.11 -16.31 7.29
CA VAL A 112 16.25 -16.21 8.46
C VAL A 112 17.13 -16.24 9.70
N GLY A 113 17.28 -15.08 10.33
CA GLY A 113 17.81 -14.98 11.66
C GLY A 113 16.77 -15.49 12.66
N SER A 114 17.20 -16.36 13.56
CA SER A 114 16.37 -17.02 14.56
C SER A 114 17.06 -16.98 15.93
N PHE A 115 16.29 -17.23 16.98
CA PHE A 115 16.82 -17.50 18.32
C PHE A 115 17.73 -18.74 18.38
N HIS A 116 17.59 -19.67 17.42
CA HIS A 116 18.44 -20.87 17.32
C HIS A 116 19.58 -20.73 16.30
N GLY A 117 19.63 -19.62 15.57
CA GLY A 117 20.74 -19.30 14.68
C GLY A 117 20.36 -18.69 13.34
N LEU A 118 21.26 -18.75 12.36
CA LEU A 118 21.00 -18.28 11.00
C LEU A 118 20.71 -19.45 10.05
N TYR A 119 19.62 -19.33 9.30
CA TYR A 119 19.16 -20.31 8.32
C TYR A 119 19.08 -19.66 6.94
N ALA A 120 19.38 -20.42 5.89
CA ALA A 120 19.01 -20.05 4.52
C ALA A 120 17.62 -20.62 4.21
N ALA A 121 16.71 -19.77 3.72
CA ALA A 121 15.44 -20.19 3.16
C ALA A 121 15.64 -20.59 1.69
N VAL A 122 15.39 -21.86 1.38
CA VAL A 122 15.59 -22.45 0.05
C VAL A 122 14.42 -23.36 -0.26
N ASP A 123 13.70 -23.09 -1.34
CA ASP A 123 12.61 -23.95 -1.85
C ASP A 123 11.51 -24.24 -0.83
N GLY A 124 11.20 -23.24 0.02
CA GLY A 124 10.20 -23.33 1.07
C GLY A 124 10.67 -24.04 2.34
N ASP A 125 11.94 -24.43 2.43
CA ASP A 125 12.52 -25.05 3.63
C ASP A 125 13.66 -24.23 4.24
N LEU A 126 13.95 -24.49 5.51
CA LEU A 126 15.06 -23.87 6.24
C LEU A 126 16.27 -24.80 6.26
N ARG A 127 17.40 -24.28 5.77
CA ARG A 127 18.70 -24.94 5.84
C ARG A 127 19.59 -24.18 6.82
N SER A 128 19.96 -24.83 7.92
CA SER A 128 20.94 -24.26 8.84
C SER A 128 22.27 -24.02 8.10
N LEU A 129 22.85 -22.84 8.29
CA LEU A 129 24.16 -22.53 7.72
C LEU A 129 25.25 -23.26 8.51
N SER A 130 26.23 -23.79 7.77
CA SER A 130 27.47 -24.29 8.36
C SER A 130 28.52 -23.20 8.27
N PRO A 131 29.17 -22.84 9.38
CA PRO A 131 29.00 -23.36 10.74
C PRO A 131 27.75 -22.84 11.48
N PRO A 132 27.25 -23.58 12.49
CA PRO A 132 26.18 -23.11 13.35
C PRO A 132 26.61 -21.84 14.10
N THR A 133 25.67 -20.92 14.25
CA THR A 133 25.88 -19.65 14.94
C THR A 133 25.72 -19.81 16.46
N PRO A 134 26.53 -19.12 17.28
CA PRO A 134 26.60 -19.36 18.73
C PRO A 134 25.45 -18.74 19.55
N GLY A 135 24.33 -18.35 18.92
CA GLY A 135 23.19 -17.74 19.60
C GLY A 135 22.21 -17.03 18.66
N PRO A 136 21.27 -16.25 19.22
CA PRO A 136 20.24 -15.53 18.46
C PRO A 136 20.85 -14.58 17.44
N VAL A 137 20.33 -14.62 16.21
CA VAL A 137 20.79 -13.74 15.12
C VAL A 137 19.69 -12.73 14.79
N PHE A 138 19.96 -11.45 15.04
CA PHE A 138 19.01 -10.35 14.83
C PHE A 138 19.22 -9.62 13.50
N GLY A 139 20.42 -9.69 12.95
CA GLY A 139 20.70 -9.16 11.63
C GLY A 139 21.90 -9.86 11.00
N ALA A 140 21.97 -9.84 9.68
CA ALA A 140 23.15 -10.22 8.95
C ALA A 140 23.28 -9.38 7.68
N ALA A 141 24.51 -9.15 7.25
CA ALA A 141 24.79 -8.46 5.99
C ALA A 141 26.19 -8.82 5.50
N ARG A 142 26.39 -8.74 4.17
CA ARG A 142 27.73 -8.77 3.60
C ARG A 142 28.33 -7.37 3.54
N ASP A 143 29.61 -7.26 3.87
CA ASP A 143 30.37 -6.03 3.64
C ASP A 143 30.78 -5.86 2.16
N ALA A 144 31.55 -4.82 1.87
CA ALA A 144 32.00 -4.52 0.52
C ALA A 144 32.91 -5.58 -0.10
N ARG A 145 33.52 -6.45 0.71
CA ARG A 145 34.40 -7.54 0.30
C ARG A 145 33.66 -8.87 0.21
N GLY A 146 32.35 -8.88 0.48
CA GLY A 146 31.53 -10.09 0.49
C GLY A 146 31.62 -10.88 1.80
N GLN A 147 32.34 -10.41 2.82
CA GLN A 147 32.41 -11.07 4.11
C GLN A 147 31.06 -10.94 4.82
N LEU A 148 30.51 -12.07 5.29
CA LEU A 148 29.26 -12.12 6.04
C LEU A 148 29.48 -11.71 7.50
N TRP A 149 28.74 -10.70 7.94
CA TRP A 149 28.68 -10.20 9.31
C TRP A 149 27.33 -10.51 9.94
N LEU A 150 27.35 -10.84 11.23
CA LEU A 150 26.20 -11.26 12.03
C LEU A 150 26.06 -10.36 13.25
N GLY A 151 24.86 -9.80 13.45
CA GLY A 151 24.45 -9.16 14.68
C GLY A 151 23.83 -10.19 15.61
N LEU A 152 24.48 -10.42 16.75
CA LEU A 152 24.09 -11.42 17.72
C LEU A 152 23.40 -10.79 18.93
N GLY A 153 22.33 -11.43 19.40
CA GLY A 153 21.67 -11.06 20.65
C GLY A 153 22.57 -11.33 21.85
N GLY A 154 22.89 -10.30 22.64
CA GLY A 154 23.74 -10.37 23.83
C GLY A 154 25.23 -10.62 23.57
N LEU A 155 25.61 -11.04 22.36
CA LEU A 155 26.97 -11.44 22.01
C LEU A 155 27.68 -10.43 21.08
N GLY A 156 27.01 -9.35 20.70
CA GLY A 156 27.60 -8.29 19.88
C GLY A 156 27.68 -8.68 18.42
N LEU A 157 28.88 -8.69 17.86
CA LEU A 157 29.11 -8.84 16.42
C LEU A 157 29.96 -10.08 16.14
N ALA A 158 29.70 -10.74 15.03
CA ALA A 158 30.53 -11.84 14.54
C ALA A 158 30.67 -11.79 13.02
N ARG A 159 31.67 -12.48 12.49
CA ARG A 159 31.89 -12.68 11.06
C ARG A 159 32.05 -14.16 10.74
N VAL A 160 31.59 -14.58 9.56
CA VAL A 160 31.69 -15.97 9.10
C VAL A 160 32.94 -16.15 8.23
N VAL A 161 33.98 -16.76 8.78
CA VAL A 161 35.28 -16.93 8.12
C VAL A 161 35.46 -18.40 7.75
N GLY A 162 35.31 -18.71 6.46
CA GLY A 162 35.32 -20.10 6.00
C GLY A 162 34.21 -20.89 6.69
N ASP A 163 34.60 -21.90 7.47
CA ASP A 163 33.73 -22.79 8.23
C ASP A 163 33.58 -22.38 9.71
N ARG A 164 33.93 -21.15 10.11
CA ARG A 164 33.86 -20.69 11.51
C ARG A 164 33.12 -19.36 11.68
N VAL A 165 32.29 -19.27 12.73
CA VAL A 165 31.78 -17.99 13.22
C VAL A 165 32.79 -17.42 14.20
N VAL A 166 33.48 -16.35 13.78
CA VAL A 166 34.46 -15.64 14.61
C VAL A 166 33.76 -14.46 15.26
N ARG A 167 33.64 -14.48 16.59
CA ARG A 167 33.12 -13.33 17.34
C ARG A 167 34.12 -12.19 17.32
N GLU A 168 33.61 -11.01 17.08
CA GLU A 168 34.40 -9.78 17.11
C GLU A 168 34.40 -9.23 18.53
N SER A 169 35.58 -8.75 18.94
CA SER A 169 35.79 -8.13 20.24
C SER A 169 36.03 -6.63 20.03
N PRO A 170 34.96 -5.85 19.80
CA PRO A 170 35.11 -4.43 19.58
C PRO A 170 35.69 -3.73 20.82
N PRO A 171 36.44 -2.63 20.66
CA PRO A 171 37.05 -1.90 21.78
C PRO A 171 36.02 -1.20 22.68
N MET A 172 34.73 -1.35 22.38
CA MET A 172 33.61 -0.81 23.13
C MET A 172 32.45 -1.82 23.12
N PRO A 173 31.66 -1.89 24.18
CA PRO A 173 30.49 -2.77 24.22
C PRO A 173 29.39 -2.26 23.28
N LEU A 174 28.98 -3.11 22.34
CA LEU A 174 27.87 -2.83 21.41
C LEU A 174 26.50 -3.13 22.05
N GLY A 175 26.43 -4.15 22.92
CA GLY A 175 25.16 -4.73 23.36
C GLY A 175 24.50 -5.55 22.25
N ASN A 176 23.18 -5.57 22.20
CA ASN A 176 22.44 -6.22 21.12
C ASN A 176 22.66 -5.46 19.82
N VAL A 177 23.24 -6.12 18.81
CA VAL A 177 23.29 -5.60 17.45
C VAL A 177 22.01 -6.01 16.75
N ARG A 178 21.22 -5.03 16.28
CA ARG A 178 19.85 -5.25 15.79
C ARG A 178 19.80 -5.35 14.28
N THR A 179 20.34 -4.36 13.58
CA THR A 179 20.41 -4.36 12.11
C THR A 179 21.83 -4.19 11.62
N LEU A 180 22.12 -4.78 10.47
CA LEU A 180 23.33 -4.53 9.69
C LEU A 180 22.90 -4.15 8.28
N THR A 181 23.37 -3.01 7.79
CA THR A 181 22.97 -2.48 6.49
C THR A 181 24.21 -2.01 5.74
N ARG A 182 24.42 -2.53 4.53
CA ARG A 182 25.51 -2.06 3.66
C ARG A 182 25.12 -0.75 2.99
N ASP A 183 26.05 0.19 2.99
CA ASP A 183 25.92 1.51 2.34
C ASP A 183 27.28 1.90 1.75
N GLY A 184 27.40 1.67 0.43
CA GLY A 184 28.66 1.83 -0.28
C GLY A 184 29.78 0.94 0.32
N PRO A 185 30.92 1.54 0.73
CA PRO A 185 32.04 0.80 1.33
C PRO A 185 31.84 0.51 2.82
N ARG A 186 30.81 1.10 3.46
CA ARG A 186 30.58 0.98 4.90
C ARG A 186 29.50 -0.04 5.18
N LEU A 187 29.69 -0.80 6.25
CA LEU A 187 28.63 -1.55 6.89
C LEU A 187 28.16 -0.78 8.11
N TRP A 188 26.92 -0.32 8.09
CA TRP A 188 26.30 0.30 9.24
C TRP A 188 25.67 -0.75 10.14
N LEU A 189 25.69 -0.49 11.43
CA LEU A 189 25.03 -1.35 12.41
C LEU A 189 24.37 -0.53 13.51
N THR A 190 23.13 -0.92 13.81
CA THR A 190 22.41 -0.40 14.97
C THR A 190 22.64 -1.31 16.15
N ALA A 191 22.87 -0.71 17.31
CA ALA A 191 23.01 -1.47 18.53
C ALA A 191 22.36 -0.76 19.72
N ALA A 192 22.18 -1.51 20.80
CA ALA A 192 21.63 -0.99 22.05
C ALA A 192 22.43 0.17 22.66
N ARG A 193 23.66 0.42 22.19
CA ARG A 193 24.56 1.47 22.69
C ARG A 193 24.99 2.49 21.63
N GLY A 194 24.24 2.58 20.55
CA GLY A 194 24.42 3.60 19.53
C GLY A 194 24.41 3.07 18.10
N LEU A 195 24.84 3.93 17.21
CA LEU A 195 24.99 3.65 15.79
C LEU A 195 26.47 3.54 15.46
N PHE A 196 26.86 2.53 14.68
CA PHE A 196 28.26 2.29 14.33
C PHE A 196 28.41 2.00 12.84
N THR A 197 29.64 2.12 12.37
CA THR A 197 30.05 1.81 11.00
C THR A 197 31.30 0.94 11.04
N ILE A 198 31.42 0.05 10.07
CA ILE A 198 32.61 -0.76 9.82
C ILE A 198 33.06 -0.47 8.40
N ASP A 199 34.33 -0.15 8.26
CA ASP A 199 35.03 -0.09 6.98
C ASP A 199 36.48 -0.58 7.14
N GLU A 200 37.35 -0.25 6.20
CA GLU A 200 38.75 -0.68 6.23
C GLU A 200 39.52 -0.20 7.47
N ALA A 201 39.10 0.92 8.07
CA ALA A 201 39.69 1.44 9.30
C ALA A 201 39.16 0.73 10.56
N GLY A 202 38.21 -0.19 10.41
CA GLY A 202 37.58 -0.94 11.48
C GLY A 202 36.28 -0.30 11.99
N LEU A 203 35.84 -0.78 13.14
CA LEU A 203 34.59 -0.36 13.77
C LEU A 203 34.71 1.05 14.37
N ARG A 204 33.79 1.94 14.01
CA ARG A 204 33.69 3.29 14.53
C ARG A 204 32.28 3.62 14.96
N ARG A 205 32.15 4.19 16.16
CA ARG A 205 30.89 4.76 16.63
C ARG A 205 30.58 6.04 15.87
N HIS A 206 29.32 6.24 15.53
CA HIS A 206 28.86 7.50 14.98
C HIS A 206 28.98 8.60 16.06
N PRO A 207 29.62 9.74 15.78
CA PRO A 207 29.97 10.73 16.81
C PRO A 207 28.74 11.30 17.52
N ALA A 208 27.65 11.50 16.77
CA ALA A 208 26.40 12.03 17.29
C ALA A 208 25.43 10.98 17.84
N SER A 209 25.80 9.69 17.94
CA SER A 209 24.83 8.66 18.37
C SER A 209 24.41 8.75 19.83
N GLY A 210 25.19 9.45 20.66
CA GLY A 210 25.00 9.42 22.12
C GLY A 210 24.95 7.97 22.63
N SER A 211 24.36 7.73 23.79
CA SER A 211 24.15 6.40 24.38
C SER A 211 22.78 5.77 24.09
N ALA A 212 21.96 6.41 23.26
CA ALA A 212 20.61 5.91 22.94
C ALA A 212 20.68 4.53 22.25
N GLY A 213 19.64 3.71 22.46
CA GLY A 213 19.45 2.46 21.74
C GLY A 213 18.95 2.71 20.32
N PHE A 214 19.55 1.99 19.36
CA PHE A 214 19.15 2.01 17.96
C PHE A 214 18.58 0.65 17.57
N HIS A 215 17.44 0.67 16.88
CA HIS A 215 16.68 -0.55 16.56
C HIS A 215 16.62 -0.85 15.07
N SER A 216 16.68 0.18 14.23
CA SER A 216 16.59 0.06 12.77
C SER A 216 17.39 1.15 12.09
N LEU A 217 17.88 0.85 10.89
CA LEU A 217 18.55 1.81 10.02
C LEU A 217 18.19 1.51 8.58
N GLU A 218 17.68 2.53 7.91
CA GLU A 218 17.31 2.49 6.50
C GLU A 218 18.15 3.48 5.70
N VAL A 219 18.56 3.04 4.51
CA VAL A 219 19.37 3.82 3.57
C VAL A 219 18.55 3.95 2.30
N VAL A 220 18.13 5.18 1.98
CA VAL A 220 17.35 5.44 0.77
C VAL A 220 18.00 6.54 -0.05
N GLY A 221 18.59 6.14 -1.18
CA GLY A 221 19.44 7.01 -1.98
C GLY A 221 20.60 7.56 -1.16
N GLN A 222 20.62 8.88 -0.96
CA GLN A 222 21.65 9.58 -0.16
C GLN A 222 21.24 9.75 1.32
N ALA A 223 19.98 9.47 1.67
CA ALA A 223 19.44 9.70 3.00
C ALA A 223 19.57 8.44 3.88
N ARG A 224 19.79 8.68 5.17
CA ARG A 224 19.90 7.63 6.20
C ARG A 224 18.98 7.99 7.36
N PHE A 225 18.11 7.06 7.75
CA PHE A 225 17.17 7.24 8.85
C PHE A 225 17.35 6.11 9.85
N ALA A 226 17.35 6.48 11.14
CA ALA A 226 17.49 5.52 12.22
C ALA A 226 16.33 5.64 13.20
N GLY A 227 15.76 4.50 13.58
CA GLY A 227 14.83 4.39 14.70
C GLY A 227 15.58 4.21 16.01
N THR A 228 15.28 5.04 17.00
CA THR A 228 15.89 5.04 18.33
C THR A 228 14.83 4.96 19.42
N ASP A 229 15.27 4.76 20.67
CA ASP A 229 14.38 4.86 21.85
C ASP A 229 13.70 6.23 21.99
N GLU A 230 14.28 7.28 21.39
CA GLU A 230 13.82 8.67 21.48
C GLU A 230 13.06 9.12 20.22
N GLY A 231 12.85 8.22 19.26
CA GLY A 231 12.15 8.48 18.02
C GLY A 231 13.01 8.29 16.78
N VAL A 232 12.62 8.92 15.67
CA VAL A 232 13.34 8.79 14.40
C VAL A 232 14.31 9.95 14.23
N VAL A 233 15.54 9.63 13.88
CA VAL A 233 16.57 10.63 13.56
C VAL A 233 17.03 10.47 12.12
N ARG A 234 17.24 11.61 11.45
CA ARG A 234 17.99 11.64 10.20
C ARG A 234 19.48 11.65 10.54
N VAL A 235 20.20 10.70 9.97
CA VAL A 235 21.64 10.51 10.21
C VAL A 235 22.43 11.24 9.12
N THR A 236 23.21 12.24 9.51
CA THR A 236 24.25 12.85 8.67
C THR A 236 25.62 12.42 9.17
N PRO A 237 26.72 12.59 8.40
CA PRO A 237 28.05 12.14 8.82
C PRO A 237 28.52 12.65 10.19
N ASP A 238 28.03 13.82 10.61
CA ASP A 238 28.45 14.55 11.79
C ASP A 238 27.34 14.77 12.83
N ARG A 239 26.07 14.63 12.45
CA ARG A 239 24.92 14.97 13.30
C ARG A 239 23.83 13.93 13.21
N MET A 240 23.00 13.91 14.26
CA MET A 240 21.70 13.26 14.23
C MET A 240 20.68 14.34 14.46
N VAL A 241 19.81 14.52 13.46
CA VAL A 241 18.77 15.53 13.49
C VAL A 241 17.48 14.80 13.80
N PRO A 242 16.87 15.04 14.99
CA PRO A 242 15.53 14.54 15.27
C PRO A 242 14.60 14.95 14.15
N VAL A 243 13.82 14.00 13.66
CA VAL A 243 12.70 14.33 12.76
C VAL A 243 11.59 14.83 13.69
N GLU A 244 11.53 16.14 13.93
CA GLU A 244 10.61 16.72 14.91
C GLU A 244 9.15 16.35 14.65
N SER A 245 8.46 16.03 15.76
CA SER A 245 7.09 16.45 15.99
C SER A 245 6.93 16.71 17.49
N PRO A 246 6.52 17.92 17.88
CA PRO A 246 6.00 18.14 19.22
C PRO A 246 4.62 17.48 19.31
N ALA A 247 4.39 16.73 20.40
CA ALA A 247 3.25 15.84 20.68
C ALA A 247 3.39 14.41 20.13
N ASP A 248 4.08 13.57 20.92
CA ASP A 248 3.63 12.25 21.40
C ASP A 248 4.84 11.34 21.66
N ARG A 249 5.28 11.34 22.93
CA ARG A 249 6.07 10.26 23.50
C ARG A 249 5.16 9.04 23.62
N GLY A 250 5.20 8.14 22.63
CA GLY A 250 4.48 6.87 22.68
C GLY A 250 4.64 6.05 21.41
N ALA A 251 5.52 5.05 21.46
CA ALA A 251 5.62 3.86 20.59
C ALA A 251 5.70 4.08 19.06
N VAL A 252 6.93 4.02 18.53
CA VAL A 252 7.21 3.82 17.10
C VAL A 252 7.63 2.36 16.90
N GLU A 253 6.74 1.54 16.36
CA GLU A 253 7.05 0.23 15.76
C GLU A 253 6.66 0.26 14.27
N ALA A 254 7.44 -0.46 13.46
CA ALA A 254 7.32 -0.67 12.01
C ALA A 254 7.82 0.45 11.07
N ALA A 255 9.15 0.52 10.88
CA ALA A 255 9.74 1.08 9.66
C ALA A 255 9.77 -0.02 8.58
N VAL A 256 9.01 0.21 7.52
CA VAL A 256 8.67 -0.69 6.42
C VAL A 256 9.90 -1.02 5.57
N ARG A 257 10.12 -2.32 5.31
CA ARG A 257 11.08 -2.81 4.31
C ARG A 257 10.52 -2.60 2.91
N ARG A 258 11.21 -1.90 2.01
CA ARG A 258 11.30 -2.24 0.56
C ARG A 258 12.47 -1.54 -0.14
N PRO A 259 13.00 -2.16 -1.23
CA PRO A 259 14.27 -1.79 -1.84
C PRO A 259 14.21 -0.48 -2.65
N ALA A 260 15.36 0.18 -2.69
CA ALA A 260 15.63 1.43 -3.38
C ALA A 260 15.52 1.29 -4.91
N ALA A 261 14.37 1.67 -5.46
CA ALA A 261 14.29 2.29 -6.78
C ALA A 261 13.08 3.26 -6.75
N ALA A 262 13.39 4.55 -6.94
CA ALA A 262 12.49 5.71 -6.91
C ALA A 262 12.15 6.30 -5.51
N LEU A 263 13.04 7.16 -5.00
CA LEU A 263 12.61 8.30 -4.19
C LEU A 263 12.92 9.59 -4.94
N ALA A 264 11.88 10.29 -5.34
CA ALA A 264 11.86 11.73 -5.43
C ALA A 264 10.55 12.21 -4.74
N ASP A 265 10.66 13.33 -4.00
CA ASP A 265 9.62 14.29 -3.61
C ASP A 265 8.26 13.84 -2.99
N GLY A 266 8.02 14.24 -1.72
CA GLY A 266 6.66 14.50 -1.20
C GLY A 266 5.99 13.42 -0.33
N THR A 267 6.72 12.75 0.57
CA THR A 267 6.20 11.57 1.28
C THR A 267 5.17 11.91 2.38
N PRO A 268 3.94 11.36 2.33
CA PRO A 268 2.94 11.46 3.40
C PRO A 268 3.33 10.61 4.63
N VAL A 269 2.99 11.10 5.82
CA VAL A 269 3.26 10.41 7.11
C VAL A 269 1.94 9.86 7.67
N ILE A 270 1.89 8.56 7.94
CA ILE A 270 0.76 7.92 8.64
C ILE A 270 1.10 7.87 10.13
N ARG A 271 0.28 8.51 10.97
CA ARG A 271 0.29 8.35 12.43
C ARG A 271 -0.96 7.61 12.90
N GLY A 272 -0.82 6.86 14.00
CA GLY A 272 -1.92 6.19 14.67
C GLY A 272 -3.14 7.11 14.80
N GLN A 273 -4.29 6.61 14.37
CA GLN A 273 -5.58 7.32 14.27
C GLN A 273 -5.67 8.48 13.25
N ARG A 274 -5.80 8.09 11.96
CA ARG A 274 -6.72 8.64 10.92
C ARG A 274 -6.86 10.18 10.75
N ILE A 275 -5.81 11.00 10.61
CA ILE A 275 -5.97 12.35 10.01
C ILE A 275 -4.82 12.69 9.04
N LEU A 276 -5.20 13.11 7.83
CA LEU A 276 -4.30 13.68 6.81
C LEU A 276 -4.22 15.20 7.00
N TYR A 277 -3.00 15.73 7.07
CA TYR A 277 -2.71 17.14 7.24
C TYR A 277 -1.97 17.70 6.03
N LEU A 278 -2.30 18.95 5.67
CA LEU A 278 -1.58 19.78 4.70
C LEU A 278 -1.49 21.17 5.35
N ASP A 279 -0.29 21.73 5.46
CA ASP A 279 -0.04 23.00 6.15
C ASP A 279 -0.68 23.10 7.54
N GLN A 280 -0.56 22.02 8.34
CA GLN A 280 -1.08 21.90 9.71
C GLN A 280 -2.60 22.04 9.88
N THR A 281 -3.36 22.05 8.77
CA THR A 281 -4.82 22.05 8.81
C THR A 281 -5.35 20.64 8.55
N PRO A 282 -6.29 20.12 9.37
CA PRO A 282 -6.88 18.80 9.15
C PRO A 282 -7.73 18.83 7.87
N ILE A 283 -7.37 18.00 6.89
CA ILE A 283 -7.96 18.03 5.54
C ILE A 283 -9.23 17.19 5.43
N LEU A 284 -9.30 16.07 6.13
CA LEU A 284 -10.40 15.13 6.13
C LEU A 284 -10.61 14.65 7.56
N ARG A 285 -11.86 14.69 8.02
CA ARG A 285 -12.22 14.04 9.29
C ARG A 285 -12.07 12.53 9.12
N ALA A 286 -11.68 11.85 10.18
CA ALA A 286 -11.36 10.42 10.21
C ALA A 286 -12.49 9.48 9.71
N ASP A 287 -13.69 10.00 9.51
CA ASP A 287 -14.94 9.34 9.14
C ASP A 287 -15.37 9.55 7.68
N SER A 288 -14.74 10.44 6.92
CA SER A 288 -15.10 10.71 5.52
C SER A 288 -14.55 9.63 4.56
N ARG A 289 -15.30 8.54 4.31
CA ARG A 289 -14.97 7.55 3.27
C ARG A 289 -14.96 8.24 1.89
N LEU A 290 -14.05 7.90 0.97
CA LEU A 290 -14.05 8.46 -0.39
C LEU A 290 -14.90 7.61 -1.34
N ARG A 291 -15.65 8.21 -2.25
CA ARG A 291 -16.55 7.50 -3.19
C ARG A 291 -16.10 7.55 -4.65
N ALA A 292 -15.70 8.73 -5.12
CA ALA A 292 -15.20 8.91 -6.48
C ALA A 292 -14.07 9.94 -6.51
N LEU A 293 -13.15 9.79 -7.46
CA LEU A 293 -12.05 10.72 -7.69
C LEU A 293 -11.84 10.92 -9.19
N ARG A 294 -11.65 12.18 -9.61
CA ARG A 294 -11.42 12.55 -11.01
C ARG A 294 -10.30 13.58 -11.09
N VAL A 295 -9.29 13.30 -11.90
CA VAL A 295 -8.26 14.30 -12.25
C VAL A 295 -8.83 15.20 -13.34
N GLY A 296 -8.83 16.50 -13.08
CA GLY A 296 -9.27 17.53 -14.01
C GLY A 296 -8.21 17.89 -15.05
N LEU A 297 -8.63 18.40 -16.21
CA LEU A 297 -7.74 18.77 -17.32
C LEU A 297 -6.79 19.95 -17.00
N ARG A 298 -6.95 20.67 -15.88
CA ARG A 298 -6.01 21.72 -15.41
C ARG A 298 -5.14 21.26 -14.24
N GLY A 299 -5.17 19.96 -13.92
CA GLY A 299 -4.38 19.35 -12.86
C GLY A 299 -4.96 19.51 -11.44
N GLU A 300 -6.21 19.96 -11.32
CA GLU A 300 -6.97 19.83 -10.07
C GLU A 300 -7.51 18.40 -9.91
N VAL A 301 -7.84 18.00 -8.69
CA VAL A 301 -8.49 16.72 -8.39
C VAL A 301 -9.85 17.00 -7.76
N TRP A 302 -10.88 16.40 -8.33
CA TRP A 302 -12.22 16.41 -7.79
C TRP A 302 -12.45 15.14 -6.99
N VAL A 303 -12.91 15.28 -5.75
CA VAL A 303 -13.08 14.17 -4.81
C VAL A 303 -14.49 14.20 -4.27
N THR A 304 -15.15 13.04 -4.18
CA THR A 304 -16.41 12.90 -3.46
C THR A 304 -16.23 12.07 -2.21
N THR A 305 -16.83 12.49 -1.11
CA THR A 305 -16.86 11.73 0.15
C THR A 305 -18.19 10.99 0.30
N ALA A 306 -18.24 10.00 1.19
CA ALA A 306 -19.42 9.21 1.47
C ALA A 306 -20.44 9.92 2.37
N THR A 307 -20.02 11.03 2.95
CA THR A 307 -20.87 12.04 3.61
C THR A 307 -21.46 13.03 2.61
N GLY A 308 -21.08 12.96 1.33
CA GLY A 308 -21.68 13.74 0.25
C GLY A 308 -20.97 15.06 -0.08
N ASP A 309 -19.70 15.21 0.29
CA ASP A 309 -18.93 16.42 -0.02
C ASP A 309 -18.26 16.25 -1.39
N LEU A 310 -18.53 17.15 -2.34
CA LEU A 310 -17.67 17.34 -3.50
C LEU A 310 -16.59 18.35 -3.14
N LEU A 311 -15.33 17.95 -3.26
CA LEU A 311 -14.17 18.78 -2.98
C LEU A 311 -13.37 18.98 -4.25
N ARG A 312 -13.02 20.24 -4.54
CA ARG A 312 -12.02 20.60 -5.53
C ARG A 312 -10.69 20.78 -4.83
N VAL A 313 -9.73 19.94 -5.18
CA VAL A 313 -8.37 19.96 -4.64
C VAL A 313 -7.44 20.55 -5.70
N SER A 314 -6.93 21.75 -5.45
CA SER A 314 -5.92 22.41 -6.29
C SER A 314 -4.60 22.56 -5.52
N ARG A 315 -3.50 22.87 -6.21
CA ARG A 315 -2.15 22.97 -5.60
C ARG A 315 -2.05 23.91 -4.39
N ARG A 316 -2.96 24.88 -4.23
CA ARG A 316 -2.91 25.90 -3.15
C ARG A 316 -4.19 26.01 -2.33
N ARG A 317 -5.23 25.27 -2.69
CA ARG A 317 -6.55 25.45 -2.07
C ARG A 317 -7.42 24.22 -2.25
N ILE A 318 -8.11 23.84 -1.18
CA ILE A 318 -9.20 22.88 -1.19
C ILE A 318 -10.48 23.71 -1.03
N GLU A 319 -11.42 23.51 -1.94
CA GLU A 319 -12.68 24.26 -1.98
C GLU A 319 -13.83 23.27 -2.14
N ALA A 320 -14.84 23.36 -1.27
CA ALA A 320 -16.15 22.78 -1.57
C ALA A 320 -16.88 23.75 -2.51
N PRO A 321 -17.25 23.35 -3.74
CA PRO A 321 -18.05 24.20 -4.60
C PRO A 321 -19.39 24.49 -3.92
N PRO A 322 -19.84 25.75 -3.90
CA PRO A 322 -21.15 26.09 -3.35
C PRO A 322 -22.25 25.23 -3.99
N GLY A 323 -23.12 24.61 -3.19
CA GLY A 323 -24.25 23.80 -3.66
C GLY A 323 -23.93 22.32 -3.97
N ALA A 324 -22.70 21.88 -3.74
CA ALA A 324 -22.26 20.51 -4.00
C ALA A 324 -22.43 19.54 -2.80
N GLU A 325 -23.29 19.91 -1.84
CA GLU A 325 -23.66 19.10 -0.66
C GLU A 325 -24.65 17.98 -1.06
N GLY A 326 -24.26 16.71 -1.04
CA GLY A 326 -25.16 15.61 -1.35
C GLY A 326 -24.44 14.35 -1.83
N ASN A 327 -25.16 13.23 -1.89
CA ASN A 327 -24.56 11.92 -2.18
C ASN A 327 -24.11 11.80 -3.64
N VAL A 328 -22.91 12.29 -3.97
CA VAL A 328 -22.32 12.22 -5.32
C VAL A 328 -21.64 10.87 -5.55
N TYR A 329 -22.09 10.12 -6.56
CA TYR A 329 -21.61 8.78 -6.91
C TYR A 329 -20.65 8.74 -8.11
N GLY A 330 -20.82 9.64 -9.07
CA GLY A 330 -20.03 9.65 -10.30
C GLY A 330 -19.58 11.06 -10.67
N LEU A 331 -18.39 11.16 -11.25
CA LEU A 331 -17.83 12.41 -11.77
C LEU A 331 -17.37 12.22 -13.22
N LEU A 332 -17.72 13.19 -14.06
CA LEU A 332 -17.32 13.26 -15.46
C LEU A 332 -16.89 14.69 -15.78
N GLU A 333 -15.70 14.90 -16.31
CA GLU A 333 -15.36 16.18 -16.96
C GLU A 333 -15.58 15.99 -18.46
N ASP A 334 -16.40 16.85 -19.07
CA ASP A 334 -16.68 16.79 -20.51
C ASP A 334 -15.60 17.51 -21.35
N ARG A 335 -15.64 17.34 -22.67
CA ARG A 335 -14.73 18.04 -23.61
C ARG A 335 -14.85 19.57 -23.57
N GLN A 336 -15.97 20.10 -23.09
CA GLN A 336 -16.19 21.54 -22.91
C GLN A 336 -15.59 22.06 -21.58
N ARG A 337 -15.02 21.16 -20.78
CA ARG A 337 -14.41 21.40 -19.46
C ARG A 337 -15.42 21.76 -18.37
N ASP A 338 -16.66 21.34 -18.55
CA ASP A 338 -17.64 21.36 -17.48
C ASP A 338 -17.53 20.06 -16.68
N LEU A 339 -17.61 20.20 -15.35
CA LEU A 339 -17.66 19.05 -14.47
C LEU A 339 -19.12 18.65 -14.26
N TRP A 340 -19.41 17.39 -14.43
CA TRP A 340 -20.69 16.77 -14.19
C TRP A 340 -20.59 15.85 -12.98
N ALA A 341 -21.56 15.97 -12.08
CA ALA A 341 -21.66 15.17 -10.87
C ALA A 341 -23.00 14.41 -10.85
N ALA A 342 -22.92 13.09 -10.79
CA ALA A 342 -24.08 12.21 -10.61
C ALA A 342 -24.40 12.10 -9.13
N THR A 343 -25.62 12.49 -8.74
CA THR A 343 -26.08 12.54 -7.35
C THR A 343 -27.26 11.60 -7.13
N LEU A 344 -27.36 11.04 -5.93
CA LEU A 344 -28.48 10.19 -5.56
C LEU A 344 -29.75 10.97 -5.25
N ASP A 345 -29.68 12.21 -4.81
CA ASP A 345 -30.83 12.93 -4.28
C ASP A 345 -31.31 14.06 -5.19
N ARG A 346 -30.49 14.48 -6.16
CA ARG A 346 -30.71 15.69 -6.97
C ARG A 346 -30.43 15.48 -8.46
N GLY A 347 -30.41 14.24 -8.93
CA GLY A 347 -30.11 13.91 -10.33
C GLY A 347 -28.66 14.26 -10.70
N VAL A 348 -28.47 15.08 -11.74
CA VAL A 348 -27.12 15.47 -12.21
C VAL A 348 -26.87 16.95 -11.96
N LEU A 349 -25.67 17.30 -11.50
CA LEU A 349 -25.21 18.68 -11.38
C LEU A 349 -24.13 18.97 -12.41
N ARG A 350 -24.31 20.01 -13.23
CA ARG A 350 -23.29 20.53 -14.15
C ARG A 350 -22.65 21.77 -13.56
N PHE A 351 -21.35 21.74 -13.29
CA PHE A 351 -20.57 22.88 -12.83
C PHE A 351 -19.99 23.64 -14.02
N ARG A 352 -20.57 24.82 -14.31
CA ARG A 352 -19.99 25.78 -15.27
C ARG A 352 -19.31 26.90 -14.51
N GLN A 353 -18.02 27.12 -14.75
CA GLN A 353 -17.22 28.14 -14.05
C GLN A 353 -17.33 28.04 -12.51
N GLY A 354 -17.46 26.82 -11.98
CA GLY A 354 -17.57 26.56 -10.54
C GLY A 354 -18.96 26.75 -9.94
N ARG A 355 -19.98 27.08 -10.74
CA ARG A 355 -21.37 27.18 -10.29
C ARG A 355 -22.17 25.94 -10.68
N PRO A 356 -22.84 25.26 -9.73
CA PRO A 356 -23.70 24.12 -10.07
C PRO A 356 -24.96 24.59 -10.78
N VAL A 357 -25.31 23.90 -11.86
CA VAL A 357 -26.56 24.02 -12.59
C VAL A 357 -27.20 22.62 -12.59
N PRO A 358 -28.38 22.44 -11.97
CA PRO A 358 -29.10 21.16 -12.02
C PRO A 358 -29.40 20.73 -13.45
N ALA A 359 -29.31 19.43 -13.69
CA ALA A 359 -29.65 18.76 -14.94
C ALA A 359 -30.50 17.53 -14.64
N SER A 360 -31.37 17.17 -15.58
CA SER A 360 -32.30 16.05 -15.44
C SER A 360 -31.58 14.71 -15.39
N ALA A 361 -32.16 13.74 -14.68
CA ALA A 361 -31.69 12.35 -14.58
C ALA A 361 -32.90 11.39 -14.55
N PRO A 362 -32.73 10.10 -14.91
CA PRO A 362 -33.79 9.10 -14.72
C PRO A 362 -34.17 9.03 -13.24
N ASP A 363 -35.47 9.14 -12.95
CA ASP A 363 -36.04 8.99 -11.60
C ASP A 363 -35.43 9.89 -10.51
N GLY A 364 -34.77 10.99 -10.89
CA GLY A 364 -34.10 11.89 -9.95
C GLY A 364 -32.81 11.33 -9.34
N HIS A 365 -32.32 10.20 -9.84
CA HIS A 365 -31.11 9.52 -9.35
C HIS A 365 -30.07 9.43 -10.47
N ALA A 366 -28.79 9.54 -10.13
CA ALA A 366 -27.70 9.25 -11.05
C ALA A 366 -26.55 8.57 -10.31
N TRP A 367 -26.01 7.52 -10.91
CA TRP A 367 -24.85 6.79 -10.37
C TRP A 367 -23.61 6.93 -11.23
N THR A 368 -23.77 6.98 -12.56
CA THR A 368 -22.66 7.01 -13.50
C THR A 368 -22.96 7.90 -14.68
N LEU A 369 -21.91 8.44 -15.30
CA LEU A 369 -21.98 9.39 -16.41
C LEU A 369 -20.93 9.02 -17.45
N ALA A 370 -21.27 9.16 -18.74
CA ALA A 370 -20.32 9.05 -19.84
C ALA A 370 -20.57 10.12 -20.90
N GLU A 371 -19.52 10.69 -21.46
CA GLU A 371 -19.61 11.57 -22.63
C GLU A 371 -19.44 10.75 -23.90
N ALA A 372 -20.43 10.84 -24.79
CA ALA A 372 -20.38 10.24 -26.12
C ALA A 372 -19.40 10.98 -27.04
N PRO A 373 -18.97 10.37 -28.17
CA PRO A 373 -18.11 11.05 -29.15
C PRO A 373 -18.71 12.32 -29.75
N ASP A 374 -20.05 12.41 -29.82
CA ASP A 374 -20.79 13.59 -30.28
C ASP A 374 -20.92 14.69 -29.20
N GLY A 375 -20.38 14.47 -28.01
CA GLY A 375 -20.44 15.38 -26.86
C GLY A 375 -21.72 15.24 -26.02
N ALA A 376 -22.61 14.30 -26.35
CA ALA A 376 -23.81 14.06 -25.54
C ALA A 376 -23.45 13.37 -24.22
N ILE A 377 -24.13 13.76 -23.14
CA ILE A 377 -23.95 13.16 -21.82
C ILE A 377 -24.97 12.04 -21.62
N TRP A 378 -24.49 10.88 -21.24
CA TRP A 378 -25.29 9.70 -20.91
C TRP A 378 -25.27 9.46 -19.42
N ILE A 379 -26.44 9.13 -18.86
CA ILE A 379 -26.67 9.01 -17.43
C ILE A 379 -27.18 7.60 -17.12
N GLY A 380 -26.45 6.90 -16.25
CA GLY A 380 -26.85 5.60 -15.71
C GLY A 380 -27.41 5.74 -14.29
N ALA A 381 -28.59 5.18 -14.07
CA ALA A 381 -29.33 5.16 -12.81
C ALA A 381 -30.12 3.83 -12.72
N TYR A 382 -31.37 3.87 -12.22
CA TYR A 382 -32.37 2.87 -12.59
C TYR A 382 -32.81 3.20 -14.03
N GLY A 383 -32.25 2.47 -14.99
CA GLY A 383 -32.33 2.80 -16.40
C GLY A 383 -31.14 3.62 -16.92
N LEU A 384 -31.09 3.73 -18.24
CA LEU A 384 -30.11 4.50 -18.99
C LEU A 384 -30.85 5.59 -19.76
N CYS A 385 -30.31 6.80 -19.80
CA CYS A 385 -30.83 7.85 -20.66
C CYS A 385 -29.72 8.73 -21.26
N ARG A 386 -30.03 9.37 -22.38
CA ARG A 386 -29.22 10.41 -23.00
C ARG A 386 -29.78 11.78 -22.59
N LEU A 387 -28.94 12.62 -22.00
CA LEU A 387 -29.33 13.96 -21.58
C LEU A 387 -29.65 14.83 -22.82
N VAL A 388 -30.79 15.51 -22.78
CA VAL A 388 -31.25 16.46 -23.80
C VAL A 388 -31.54 17.82 -23.15
N ALA A 389 -31.80 18.85 -23.96
CA ALA A 389 -31.93 20.24 -23.47
C ALA A 389 -32.95 20.38 -22.32
N ASP A 390 -34.09 19.69 -22.41
CA ASP A 390 -35.21 19.82 -21.47
C ASP A 390 -35.56 18.49 -20.76
N GLY A 391 -34.61 17.57 -20.62
CA GLY A 391 -34.90 16.28 -19.99
C GLY A 391 -33.87 15.21 -20.24
N CYS A 392 -34.30 13.96 -20.14
CA CYS A 392 -33.50 12.80 -20.50
C CYS A 392 -34.29 11.85 -21.39
N ASP A 393 -33.69 11.44 -22.50
CA ASP A 393 -34.26 10.50 -23.46
C ASP A 393 -33.90 9.06 -23.04
N PRO A 394 -34.85 8.25 -22.54
CA PRO A 394 -34.57 6.95 -21.97
C PRO A 394 -34.23 5.89 -23.02
N VAL A 395 -33.47 4.88 -22.64
CA VAL A 395 -33.22 3.66 -23.44
C VAL A 395 -34.12 2.54 -22.94
N PRO A 396 -35.22 2.22 -23.65
CA PRO A 396 -36.23 1.28 -23.17
C PRO A 396 -35.70 -0.13 -22.90
N GLU A 397 -34.71 -0.58 -23.68
CA GLU A 397 -34.18 -1.95 -23.59
C GLU A 397 -33.47 -2.25 -22.27
N VAL A 398 -33.10 -1.22 -21.51
CA VAL A 398 -32.46 -1.34 -20.19
C VAL A 398 -33.15 -0.48 -19.13
N ALA A 399 -34.44 -0.15 -19.33
CA ALA A 399 -35.18 0.74 -18.43
C ALA A 399 -35.28 0.22 -16.99
N ASP A 400 -35.42 -1.09 -16.81
CA ASP A 400 -35.52 -1.73 -15.48
C ASP A 400 -34.16 -2.15 -14.88
N GLU A 401 -33.05 -1.79 -15.53
CA GLU A 401 -31.71 -2.21 -15.14
C GLU A 401 -31.04 -1.19 -14.22
N GLN A 402 -30.27 -1.67 -13.23
CA GLN A 402 -29.40 -0.78 -12.44
C GLN A 402 -28.09 -0.57 -13.16
N ILE A 403 -27.91 0.60 -13.75
CA ILE A 403 -26.73 0.94 -14.54
C ILE A 403 -25.60 1.40 -13.62
N ARG A 404 -24.49 0.67 -13.62
CA ARG A 404 -23.34 0.88 -12.73
C ARG A 404 -22.13 1.45 -13.45
N ALA A 405 -21.99 1.17 -14.74
CA ALA A 405 -20.87 1.63 -15.54
C ALA A 405 -21.30 1.93 -16.97
N LEU A 406 -20.66 2.94 -17.58
CA LEU A 406 -20.84 3.31 -18.96
C LEU A 406 -19.47 3.59 -19.59
N HIS A 407 -19.27 3.12 -20.82
CA HIS A 407 -18.05 3.39 -21.57
C HIS A 407 -18.33 3.46 -23.07
N PHE A 408 -17.89 4.53 -23.72
CA PHE A 408 -17.86 4.61 -25.17
C PHE A 408 -16.52 4.11 -25.67
N ASP A 409 -16.52 3.08 -26.50
CA ASP A 409 -15.30 2.60 -27.16
C ASP A 409 -14.87 3.51 -28.32
N ARG A 410 -13.68 3.26 -28.89
CA ARG A 410 -13.16 4.01 -30.05
C ARG A 410 -14.03 3.97 -31.30
N ARG A 411 -14.93 3.00 -31.41
CA ARG A 411 -15.89 2.89 -32.52
C ARG A 411 -17.17 3.67 -32.24
N GLY A 412 -17.27 4.29 -31.07
CA GLY A 412 -18.44 5.03 -30.62
C GLY A 412 -19.57 4.14 -30.13
N GLN A 413 -19.32 2.85 -29.88
CA GLN A 413 -20.32 1.95 -29.31
C GLN A 413 -20.34 2.12 -27.79
N LEU A 414 -21.55 2.05 -27.22
CA LEU A 414 -21.74 2.23 -25.78
C LEU A 414 -21.81 0.87 -25.08
N TRP A 415 -20.80 0.59 -24.26
CA TRP A 415 -20.79 -0.50 -23.31
C TRP A 415 -21.50 -0.09 -22.02
N ILE A 416 -22.46 -0.91 -21.60
CA ILE A 416 -23.37 -0.62 -20.49
C ILE A 416 -23.25 -1.74 -19.47
N GLY A 417 -22.67 -1.42 -18.32
CA GLY A 417 -22.55 -2.33 -17.20
C GLY A 417 -23.76 -2.18 -16.30
N ALA A 418 -24.57 -3.23 -16.21
CA ALA A 418 -25.78 -3.27 -15.41
C ALA A 418 -25.69 -4.35 -14.32
N ALA A 419 -26.62 -4.31 -13.37
CA ALA A 419 -26.73 -5.34 -12.35
C ALA A 419 -27.00 -6.73 -12.94
N ALA A 420 -27.82 -6.84 -14.00
CA ALA A 420 -28.14 -8.11 -14.62
C ALA A 420 -27.16 -8.55 -15.72
N GLY A 421 -26.07 -7.80 -15.96
CA GLY A 421 -25.02 -8.18 -16.89
C GLY A 421 -24.49 -7.04 -17.76
N LEU A 422 -23.92 -7.42 -18.90
CA LEU A 422 -23.28 -6.51 -19.84
C LEU A 422 -24.12 -6.31 -21.10
N TYR A 423 -24.32 -5.06 -21.49
CA TYR A 423 -25.00 -4.69 -22.73
C TYR A 423 -24.09 -3.87 -23.63
N LEU A 424 -24.28 -4.01 -24.94
CA LEU A 424 -23.64 -3.21 -25.97
C LEU A 424 -24.74 -2.50 -26.76
N ARG A 425 -24.62 -1.19 -26.90
CA ARG A 425 -25.46 -0.38 -27.77
C ARG A 425 -24.64 0.10 -28.96
N ALA A 426 -25.04 -0.35 -30.14
CA ALA A 426 -24.46 0.03 -31.42
C ALA A 426 -25.60 0.39 -32.39
N ASP A 427 -25.39 1.44 -33.20
CA ASP A 427 -26.36 1.90 -34.22
C ASP A 427 -27.78 2.13 -33.68
N GLY A 428 -27.89 2.63 -32.45
CA GLY A 428 -29.17 2.92 -31.80
C GLY A 428 -29.92 1.70 -31.27
N VAL A 429 -29.32 0.51 -31.30
CA VAL A 429 -29.91 -0.73 -30.78
C VAL A 429 -29.10 -1.24 -29.60
N THR A 430 -29.77 -1.49 -28.48
CA THR A 430 -29.14 -2.07 -27.28
C THR A 430 -29.38 -3.58 -27.23
N ARG A 431 -28.32 -4.37 -27.01
CA ARG A 431 -28.41 -5.84 -26.87
C ARG A 431 -27.49 -6.31 -25.76
N ARG A 432 -27.80 -7.46 -25.15
CA ARG A 432 -26.84 -8.13 -24.25
C ARG A 432 -25.58 -8.51 -25.03
N ALA A 433 -24.42 -8.19 -24.47
CA ALA A 433 -23.13 -8.53 -25.08
C ALA A 433 -22.83 -10.04 -25.00
N PHE A 434 -23.42 -10.72 -24.00
CA PHE A 434 -23.30 -12.16 -23.80
C PHE A 434 -24.67 -12.79 -23.56
N PRO A 435 -24.88 -14.06 -23.97
CA PRO A 435 -25.98 -14.88 -23.51
C PRO A 435 -26.07 -14.90 -21.96
N PRO A 436 -27.27 -15.01 -21.36
CA PRO A 436 -27.44 -14.98 -19.90
C PRO A 436 -26.59 -16.00 -19.13
N ASP A 437 -26.28 -17.14 -19.74
CA ASP A 437 -25.49 -18.25 -19.19
C ASP A 437 -23.96 -18.08 -19.37
N GLN A 438 -23.53 -17.16 -20.24
CA GLN A 438 -22.13 -16.96 -20.63
C GLN A 438 -21.58 -15.58 -20.25
N GLY A 439 -22.43 -14.71 -19.70
CA GLY A 439 -22.04 -13.36 -19.26
C GLY A 439 -21.51 -13.28 -17.83
N PRO A 440 -21.03 -12.09 -17.43
CA PRO A 440 -20.60 -11.84 -16.06
C PRO A 440 -21.75 -12.05 -15.08
N ARG A 441 -21.53 -12.91 -14.07
CA ARG A 441 -22.50 -13.23 -13.00
C ARG A 441 -22.61 -12.15 -11.92
N GLN A 442 -21.70 -11.18 -11.94
CA GLN A 442 -21.68 -10.04 -11.02
C GLN A 442 -21.90 -8.74 -11.80
N PRO A 443 -22.44 -7.67 -11.16
CA PRO A 443 -22.62 -6.38 -11.80
C PRO A 443 -21.31 -5.86 -12.39
N VAL A 444 -21.33 -5.46 -13.65
CA VAL A 444 -20.16 -4.84 -14.27
C VAL A 444 -20.03 -3.40 -13.76
N ARG A 445 -18.95 -3.11 -13.03
CA ARG A 445 -18.77 -1.84 -12.30
C ARG A 445 -17.77 -0.88 -12.94
N VAL A 446 -16.90 -1.36 -13.80
CA VAL A 446 -15.86 -0.56 -14.46
C VAL A 446 -15.61 -1.11 -15.85
N PHE A 447 -15.33 -0.22 -16.79
CA PHE A 447 -14.77 -0.53 -18.09
C PHE A 447 -13.40 0.11 -18.21
N TYR A 448 -12.50 -0.58 -18.89
CA TYR A 448 -11.20 -0.06 -19.26
C TYR A 448 -10.93 -0.48 -20.70
N GLU A 449 -10.74 0.50 -21.58
CA GLU A 449 -10.28 0.26 -22.95
C GLU A 449 -8.76 0.38 -22.97
N SER A 450 -8.10 -0.71 -23.36
CA SER A 450 -6.64 -0.77 -23.37
C SER A 450 -6.04 0.10 -24.48
N PRO A 451 -4.75 0.50 -24.35
CA PRO A 451 -4.11 1.35 -25.34
C PRO A 451 -4.13 0.79 -26.77
N ASP A 452 -4.06 -0.53 -26.93
CA ASP A 452 -4.13 -1.27 -28.20
C ASP A 452 -5.55 -1.46 -28.76
N GLY A 453 -6.58 -1.03 -28.02
CA GLY A 453 -8.00 -1.23 -28.35
C GLY A 453 -8.57 -2.33 -27.48
#